data_AF-A0A7J7PD68-F1
#
_entry.id   AF-A0A7J7PD68-F1
#
_cell.length_a   1.000
_cell.length_b   1.000
_cell.length_c   1.000
_cell.angle_alpha   90.00
_cell.angle_beta   90.00
_cell.angle_gamma   90.00
#
_symmetry.space_group_name_H-M   'P 1'
#
loop_
_entity.id
_entity.type
_entity.pdbx_description
1 polymer ?
#
loop_
_entity_poly.entity_id
_entity_poly.type
_entity_poly.pdbx_seq_one_letter_code
_entity_poly.pdbx_strand_id
1 'polypeptide(L)' 'MTARDISTNEEWQDAMHLSVPVLAVLDEQGSEVVLPRPQPRMTADRLQRHLQEALAASGGQQAQG' A
#
# COMPACT_ATOMS: atom_id res chain seq x y z
N MET A 1 -0.07 9.85 9.51
CA MET A 1 -0.67 8.70 8.81
C MET A 1 -2.14 9.03 8.62
N THR A 2 -2.58 9.29 7.39
CA THR A 2 -3.98 9.70 7.12
C THR A 2 -4.74 8.49 6.59
N ALA A 3 -5.77 8.06 7.32
CA ALA A 3 -6.75 7.12 6.77
C ALA A 3 -7.73 7.91 5.90
N ARG A 4 -8.08 7.38 4.73
CA ARG A 4 -9.07 7.97 3.83
C ARG A 4 -10.26 7.04 3.72
N ASP A 5 -11.45 7.62 3.79
CA ASP A 5 -12.70 6.88 3.61
C ASP A 5 -13.01 6.78 2.11
N ILE A 6 -12.90 5.57 1.57
CA ILE A 6 -13.13 5.31 0.15
C ILE A 6 -14.58 5.54 -0.26
N SER A 7 -15.53 5.49 0.67
CA SER A 7 -16.95 5.71 0.36
C SER A 7 -17.28 7.17 0.01
N THR A 8 -16.34 8.08 0.27
CA THR A 8 -16.45 9.50 -0.09
C THR A 8 -16.00 9.81 -1.52
N ASN A 9 -15.45 8.82 -2.23
CA ASN A 9 -15.00 8.95 -3.62
C ASN A 9 -15.47 7.72 -4.42
N GLU A 10 -16.39 7.93 -5.37
CA GLU A 10 -16.99 6.84 -6.16
C GLU A 10 -15.96 6.00 -6.93
N GLU A 11 -14.88 6.62 -7.43
CA GLU A 11 -13.81 5.91 -8.14
C GLU A 11 -13.05 4.97 -7.20
N TRP A 12 -12.75 5.43 -5.99
CA TRP A 12 -12.09 4.60 -4.98
C TRP A 12 -13.02 3.51 -4.43
N GLN A 13 -14.30 3.84 -4.23
CA GLN A 13 -15.29 2.88 -3.79
C GLN A 13 -15.41 1.72 -4.78
N ASP A 14 -15.59 2.01 -6.07
CA ASP A 14 -15.70 0.98 -7.11
C ASP A 14 -14.42 0.11 -7.16
N ALA A 15 -13.25 0.75 -7.24
CA ALA A 15 -11.98 0.04 -7.39
C ALA A 15 -11.53 -0.73 -6.15
N MET A 16 -11.84 -0.27 -4.93
CA MET A 16 -11.18 -0.73 -3.69
C MET A 16 -12.09 -1.40 -2.66
N HIS A 17 -13.42 -1.38 -2.81
CA HIS A 17 -14.35 -1.84 -1.77
C HIS A 17 -14.12 -3.27 -1.24
N LEU A 18 -13.64 -4.20 -2.08
CA LEU A 18 -13.36 -5.60 -1.68
C LEU A 18 -11.99 -5.81 -1.02
N SER A 19 -11.14 -4.79 -1.07
CA SER A 19 -9.73 -4.86 -0.68
C SER A 19 -9.40 -4.03 0.55
N VAL A 20 -10.39 -3.42 1.20
CA VAL A 20 -10.19 -2.66 2.44
C VAL A 20 -9.60 -3.56 3.54
N PRO A 21 -8.57 -3.10 4.27
CA PRO A 21 -7.82 -1.85 4.09
C PRO A 21 -6.84 -1.89 2.91
N VAL A 22 -6.81 -0.82 2.10
CA VAL A 22 -5.81 -0.61 1.04
C VAL A 22 -4.68 0.26 1.60
N LEU A 23 -3.44 -0.16 1.35
CA LEU A 23 -2.24 0.58 1.74
C LEU A 23 -1.58 1.14 0.48
N ALA A 24 -1.19 2.40 0.52
CA ALA A 24 -0.52 3.07 -0.58
C ALA A 24 0.63 3.94 -0.06
N VAL A 25 1.61 4.19 -0.92
CA VAL A 25 2.78 5.05 -0.66
C VAL A 25 2.89 6.07 -1.78
N LEU A 26 3.55 7.19 -1.49
CA LEU A 26 3.91 8.14 -2.53
C LEU A 26 5.28 7.74 -3.10
N ASP A 27 5.39 7.69 -4.42
CA ASP A 27 6.67 7.53 -5.09
C ASP A 27 7.47 8.86 -5.08
N GLU A 28 8.67 8.84 -5.68
CA GLU A 28 9.55 10.01 -5.78
C GLU A 28 8.93 11.18 -6.57
N GLN A 29 7.89 10.91 -7.36
CA GLN A 29 7.17 11.89 -8.17
C GLN A 29 5.90 12.40 -7.46
N GLY A 30 5.61 11.88 -6.26
CA GLY A 30 4.42 12.21 -5.48
C GLY A 30 3.15 11.50 -5.96
N SER A 31 3.26 10.45 -6.78
CA SER A 31 2.14 9.64 -7.22
C SER A 31 1.84 8.51 -6.24
N GLU A 32 0.56 8.17 -6.06
CA GLU A 32 0.14 7.08 -5.17
C GLU A 32 0.32 5.71 -5.82
N VAL A 33 1.13 4.86 -5.17
CA VAL A 33 1.37 3.47 -5.56
C VAL A 33 0.77 2.56 -4.49
N VAL A 34 -0.16 1.70 -4.91
CA VAL A 34 -0.81 0.73 -4.02
C VAL A 34 0.18 -0.40 -3.69
N LEU A 35 0.32 -0.69 -2.40
CA LEU A 35 1.14 -1.79 -1.89
C LEU A 35 0.40 -3.13 -2.00
N PRO A 36 1.12 -4.26 -2.08
CA PRO A 36 0.52 -5.59 -2.03
C PRO A 36 -0.36 -5.78 -0.78
N ARG A 37 -1.48 -6.47 -0.96
CA ARG A 37 -2.46 -6.65 0.12
C ARG A 37 -1.86 -7.48 1.28
N PRO A 38 -1.89 -6.96 2.52
CA PRO A 38 -1.52 -7.75 3.69
C PRO A 38 -2.53 -8.88 3.92
N GLN A 39 -2.06 -10.02 4.47
CA GLN A 39 -2.98 -11.10 4.81
C GLN A 39 -3.97 -10.69 5.92
N PRO A 40 -5.21 -11.19 5.88
CA PRO A 40 -6.19 -10.95 6.93
C PRO A 40 -5.63 -11.39 8.30
N ARG A 41 -5.77 -10.52 9.32
CA ARG A 41 -5.34 -10.78 10.70
C ARG A 41 -3.83 -11.02 10.87
N MET A 42 -3.01 -10.42 10.01
CA MET A 42 -1.56 -10.43 10.18
C MET A 42 -1.14 -9.72 11.48
N THR A 43 -0.18 -10.29 12.22
CA THR A 43 0.38 -9.67 13.42
C THR A 43 1.18 -8.41 13.06
N ALA A 44 1.38 -7.50 14.03
CA ALA A 44 2.11 -6.26 13.80
C ALA A 44 3.55 -6.48 13.28
N ASP A 45 4.28 -7.45 13.84
CA ASP A 45 5.63 -7.83 13.40
C ASP A 45 5.64 -8.29 11.93
N ARG A 46 4.70 -9.17 11.56
CA ARG A 46 4.58 -9.66 10.18
C ARG A 46 4.15 -8.55 9.22
N LEU A 47 3.27 -7.65 9.67
CA LEU A 47 2.86 -6.48 8.90
C LEU A 47 4.04 -5.53 8.68
N GLN A 48 4.87 -5.30 9.69
CA GLN A 48 6.07 -4.49 9.55
C GLN A 48 7.01 -5.07 8.49
N ARG A 49 7.27 -6.38 8.52
CA ARG A 49 8.11 -7.04 7.50
C ARG A 49 7.50 -6.95 6.10
N HIS A 50 6.20 -7.24 5.97
CA HIS A 50 5.47 -7.11 4.69
C HIS A 50 5.60 -5.70 4.11
N LEU A 51 5.48 -4.68 4.97
CA LEU A 51 5.66 -3.29 4.56
C LEU A 51 7.10 -2.98 4.14
N GLN A 52 8.10 -3.47 4.88
CA GLN A 52 9.51 -3.30 4.51
C GLN A 52 9.82 -3.92 3.14
N GLU A 53 9.33 -5.14 2.89
CA GLU A 53 9.50 -5.84 1.61
C GLU A 53 8.81 -5.09 0.47
N ALA A 54 7.57 -4.65 0.69
CA ALA A 54 6.82 -3.89 -0.30
C ALA A 54 7.47 -2.54 -0.60
N LEU A 55 7.99 -1.85 0.42
CA LEU A 55 8.68 -0.56 0.27
C LEU A 55 10.03 -0.70 -0.44
N ALA A 56 10.79 -1.76 -0.14
CA ALA A 56 12.02 -2.07 -0.84
C ALA A 56 11.77 -2.37 -2.33
N ALA A 57 10.66 -3.06 -2.64
CA ALA A 57 10.25 -3.32 -4.01
C ALA A 57 9.74 -2.06 -4.73
N SER A 58 9.04 -1.16 -4.04
CA SER A 58 8.56 0.11 -4.62
C SER A 58 9.66 1.17 -4.76
N GLY A 59 10.77 1.04 -4.02
CA GLY A 59 11.93 1.94 -4.03
C GLY A 59 13.19 1.38 -4.71
N GLY A 60 13.06 0.34 -5.54
CA GLY A 60 14.17 -0.50 -5.99
C GLY A 60 14.27 -0.74 -7.50
N GLN A 61 14.26 0.31 -8.32
CA GLN A 61 15.13 0.36 -9.50
C GLN A 61 16.45 1.02 -9.07
N GLN A 62 17.21 0.35 -8.20
CA GLN A 62 18.54 0.76 -7.75
C GLN A 62 19.50 -0.39 -8.04
N ALA A 63 20.41 -0.14 -9.00
CA ALA A 63 21.57 -0.90 -9.46
C ALA A 63 21.94 -2.21 -8.71
N GLN A 64 21.84 -3.33 -9.42
CA GLN A 64 22.76 -4.45 -9.21
C GLN A 64 24.04 -4.15 -10.01
N GLY A 65 25.12 -3.81 -9.31
CA GLY A 65 26.49 -3.84 -9.80
C GLY A 65 27.23 -5.06 -9.26
#